data_AF-A0A4Q7KCX5-F1
#
_entry.id   AF-A0A4Q7KCX5-F1
#
_cell.length_a   1.000
_cell.length_b   1.000
_cell.length_c   1.000
_cell.angle_alpha   90.00
_cell.angle_beta   90.00
_cell.angle_gamma   90.00
#
_symmetry.space_group_name_H-M   'P 1'
#
loop_
_entity.id
_entity.type
_entity.pdbx_description
1 polymer ?
#
loop_
_entity_poly.entity_id
_entity_poly.type
_entity_poly.pdbx_seq_one_letter_code
_entity_poly.pdbx_strand_id
1 'polypeptide(L)'
;MGKFTPRSGGLLVCVVAAIGLSISGCQSDQQPTAPSSSSTAARPTTTVQPTTQPTTTPSPAPPSAGKTIGSDGIGKAKLGMTKAAALATGAVKVGTRQVAPYELAGYPSDQSYPVCISEKLGVALITVPDDMRTREGIRKEATQQQVEAAYPKLEKKHNDYFAAPVPGNPKAIYLIEISGGTVAQIMIALADQDCLTG
;
A
#
# COMPACT_ATOMS: atom_id res chain seq x y z
N MET A 1 5.14 -1.68 46.27
CA MET A 1 5.82 -2.95 45.95
C MET A 1 4.74 -4.00 45.65
N GLY A 2 4.20 -3.98 44.43
CA GLY A 2 3.15 -4.91 43.99
C GLY A 2 3.78 -6.14 43.35
N LYS A 3 3.37 -7.34 43.81
CA LYS A 3 3.92 -8.63 43.40
C LYS A 3 3.49 -8.97 41.97
N PHE A 4 4.48 -9.22 41.11
CA PHE A 4 4.31 -9.78 39.77
C PHE A 4 4.10 -11.30 39.87
N THR A 5 2.98 -11.79 39.36
CA THR A 5 2.73 -13.23 39.17
C THR A 5 2.94 -13.59 37.70
N PRO A 6 3.82 -14.53 37.33
CA PRO A 6 3.93 -15.01 35.97
C PRO A 6 2.87 -16.10 35.69
N ARG A 7 2.05 -15.91 34.65
CA ARG A 7 1.15 -16.95 34.15
C ARG A 7 1.86 -17.76 33.07
N SER A 8 2.31 -18.95 33.49
CA SER A 8 2.89 -19.97 32.63
C SER A 8 1.82 -20.77 31.88
N GLY A 9 2.17 -21.26 30.69
CA GLY A 9 1.74 -22.57 30.20
C GLY A 9 0.48 -22.60 29.34
N GLY A 10 0.67 -22.90 28.05
CA GLY A 10 -0.42 -23.19 27.13
C GLY A 10 0.10 -23.66 25.77
N LEU A 11 0.91 -24.73 25.78
CA LEU A 11 1.31 -25.47 24.58
C LEU A 11 0.04 -26.12 23.98
N LEU A 12 -0.50 -25.54 22.92
CA LEU A 12 -1.63 -26.13 22.19
C LEU A 12 -1.07 -27.09 21.13
N VAL A 13 -1.36 -28.38 21.34
CA VAL A 13 -1.04 -29.48 20.43
C VAL A 13 -1.96 -29.42 19.22
N CYS A 14 -1.40 -29.26 18.02
CA CYS A 14 -2.12 -29.49 16.76
C CYS A 14 -2.12 -30.99 16.45
N VAL A 15 -3.27 -31.65 16.63
CA VAL A 15 -3.59 -32.90 15.93
C VAL A 15 -4.56 -32.54 14.82
N VAL A 16 -4.11 -32.58 13.55
CA VAL A 16 -5.00 -32.54 12.40
C VAL A 16 -4.84 -33.85 11.64
N ALA A 17 -5.94 -34.58 11.56
CA ALA A 17 -6.09 -35.87 10.94
C ALA A 17 -6.01 -35.79 9.41
N ALA A 18 -5.48 -36.87 8.84
CA ALA A 18 -5.38 -37.14 7.41
C ALA A 18 -6.75 -37.46 6.78
N ILE A 19 -6.92 -37.10 5.50
CA ILE A 19 -7.65 -37.75 4.37
C ILE A 19 -7.17 -36.94 3.14
N GLY A 20 -6.61 -37.45 2.04
CA GLY A 20 -6.82 -38.72 1.36
C GLY A 20 -7.41 -38.42 -0.03
N LEU A 21 -6.79 -38.98 -1.08
CA LEU A 21 -7.26 -39.22 -2.45
C LEU A 21 -6.88 -38.23 -3.58
N SER A 22 -5.91 -38.70 -4.35
CA SER A 22 -5.51 -38.34 -5.71
C SER A 22 -6.57 -38.68 -6.75
N ILE A 23 -6.67 -37.91 -7.84
CA ILE A 23 -7.10 -38.42 -9.16
C ILE A 23 -6.45 -37.63 -10.30
N SER A 24 -5.82 -38.40 -11.19
CA SER A 24 -5.30 -38.04 -12.50
C SER A 24 -6.32 -37.33 -13.39
N GLY A 25 -5.84 -36.37 -14.18
CA GLY A 25 -6.55 -35.86 -15.37
C GLY A 25 -5.55 -35.58 -16.49
N CYS A 26 -5.60 -36.41 -17.54
CA CYS A 26 -4.71 -36.39 -18.70
C CYS A 26 -4.97 -35.20 -19.63
N GLN A 27 -3.86 -34.57 -20.05
CA GLN A 27 -3.44 -34.32 -21.42
C GLN A 27 -4.50 -34.19 -22.53
N SER A 28 -4.46 -33.08 -23.26
CA SER A 28 -4.87 -33.03 -24.67
C SER A 28 -3.95 -32.07 -25.43
N ASP A 29 -2.98 -32.67 -26.11
CA ASP A 29 -2.33 -32.13 -27.30
C ASP A 29 -3.38 -31.84 -28.38
N GLN A 30 -3.35 -30.65 -28.98
CA GLN A 30 -3.81 -30.47 -30.37
C GLN A 30 -2.78 -29.68 -31.19
N GLN A 31 -2.42 -30.36 -32.27
CA GLN A 31 -1.34 -30.12 -33.22
C GLN A 31 -1.71 -29.04 -34.26
N PRO A 32 -0.72 -28.38 -34.89
CA PRO A 32 -0.92 -27.32 -35.87
C PRO A 32 -1.43 -27.85 -37.22
N THR A 33 -2.35 -27.11 -37.85
CA THR A 33 -2.70 -27.29 -39.27
C THR A 33 -2.37 -26.03 -40.05
N ALA A 34 -1.35 -26.13 -40.90
CA ALA A 34 -1.17 -25.25 -42.05
C ALA A 34 -1.94 -25.81 -43.25
N PRO A 35 -2.49 -24.94 -44.11
CA PRO A 35 -2.52 -25.25 -45.54
C PRO A 35 -1.99 -24.12 -46.43
N SER A 36 -1.54 -24.59 -47.59
CA SER A 36 -0.73 -23.95 -48.62
C SER A 36 -1.38 -22.82 -49.43
N SER A 37 -0.49 -22.06 -50.05
CA SER A 37 -0.63 -21.01 -51.06
C SER A 37 -1.61 -21.32 -52.20
N SER A 38 -2.34 -20.29 -52.63
CA SER A 38 -2.79 -20.15 -54.02
C SER A 38 -2.65 -18.71 -54.49
N SER A 39 -1.96 -18.56 -55.61
CA SER A 39 -1.65 -17.31 -56.31
C SER A 39 -2.73 -17.08 -57.38
N THR A 40 -3.42 -15.95 -57.32
CA THR A 40 -4.26 -15.46 -58.42
C THR A 40 -4.00 -13.98 -58.63
N ALA A 41 -3.51 -13.66 -59.81
CA ALA A 41 -3.23 -12.33 -60.29
C ALA A 41 -4.51 -11.55 -60.63
N ALA A 42 -4.52 -10.25 -60.28
CA ALA A 42 -4.79 -9.10 -61.15
C ALA A 42 -5.59 -7.99 -60.45
N ARG A 43 -5.12 -6.74 -60.64
CA ARG A 43 -5.86 -5.54 -61.13
C ARG A 43 -5.32 -4.25 -60.47
N PRO A 44 -5.17 -3.13 -61.21
CA PRO A 44 -4.34 -2.01 -60.76
C PRO A 44 -5.05 -1.04 -59.82
N THR A 45 -4.24 -0.49 -58.91
CA THR A 45 -4.27 0.84 -58.25
C THR A 45 -5.61 1.51 -57.97
N THR A 46 -5.96 1.51 -56.67
CA THR A 46 -6.35 2.74 -55.96
C THR A 46 -5.62 2.75 -54.61
N THR A 47 -4.62 3.62 -54.47
CA THR A 47 -3.93 3.89 -53.20
C THR A 47 -4.90 4.55 -52.23
N VAL A 48 -5.44 3.78 -51.30
CA VAL A 48 -6.02 4.32 -50.06
C VAL A 48 -4.99 4.07 -48.98
N GLN A 49 -4.32 5.15 -48.56
CA GLN A 49 -3.35 5.15 -47.50
C GLN A 49 -4.04 4.69 -46.21
N PRO A 50 -3.60 3.60 -45.55
CA PRO A 50 -4.02 3.32 -44.19
C PRO A 50 -3.43 4.44 -43.35
N THR A 51 -4.27 5.34 -42.87
CA THR A 51 -3.90 6.22 -41.78
C THR A 51 -3.66 5.31 -40.58
N THR A 52 -2.40 4.94 -40.36
CA THR A 52 -1.92 4.40 -39.09
C THR A 52 -2.17 5.49 -38.06
N GLN A 53 -3.37 5.48 -37.48
CA GLN A 53 -3.67 6.27 -36.32
C GLN A 53 -2.71 5.76 -35.24
N PRO A 54 -1.77 6.57 -34.74
CA PRO A 54 -0.94 6.15 -33.63
C PRO A 54 -1.90 5.78 -32.51
N THR A 55 -1.89 4.50 -32.13
CA THR A 55 -2.46 4.05 -30.87
C THR A 55 -1.67 4.79 -29.81
N THR A 56 -2.19 5.94 -29.37
CA THR A 56 -1.68 6.64 -28.21
C THR A 56 -1.94 5.73 -27.04
N THR A 57 -0.94 4.91 -26.70
CA THR A 57 -0.80 4.35 -25.36
C THR A 57 -1.06 5.51 -24.40
N PRO A 58 -2.04 5.43 -23.49
CA PRO A 58 -2.29 6.50 -22.55
C PRO A 58 -0.98 6.73 -21.77
N SER A 59 -0.32 7.83 -22.08
CA SER A 59 0.83 8.30 -21.31
C SER A 59 0.33 8.47 -19.89
N PRO A 60 0.99 7.86 -18.88
CA PRO A 60 0.65 8.09 -17.49
C PRO A 60 0.53 9.59 -17.27
N ALA A 61 -0.62 10.03 -16.76
CA ALA A 61 -0.85 11.44 -16.49
C ALA A 61 0.32 11.97 -15.62
N PRO A 62 0.89 13.14 -15.94
CA PRO A 62 1.97 13.68 -15.14
C PRO A 62 1.49 13.80 -13.69
N PRO A 63 2.30 13.40 -12.71
CA PRO A 63 1.91 13.37 -11.32
C PRO A 63 1.46 14.78 -10.88
N SER A 64 0.14 14.99 -10.77
CA SER A 64 -0.53 16.24 -10.35
C SER A 64 0.13 16.85 -9.11
N ALA A 65 0.43 18.15 -9.07
CA ALA A 65 1.35 18.84 -8.14
C ALA A 65 0.95 18.86 -6.63
N GLY A 66 0.46 17.75 -6.09
CA GLY A 66 0.18 17.55 -4.67
C GLY A 66 1.44 17.37 -3.84
N LYS A 67 1.33 17.67 -2.55
CA LYS A 67 2.43 17.55 -1.58
C LYS A 67 2.83 16.07 -1.43
N THR A 68 4.13 15.81 -1.42
CA THR A 68 4.66 14.45 -1.36
C THR A 68 5.09 14.08 0.05
N ILE A 69 4.77 12.86 0.47
CA ILE A 69 5.19 12.27 1.75
C ILE A 69 6.71 12.06 1.72
N GLY A 70 7.40 12.46 2.79
CA GLY A 70 8.82 12.21 2.97
C GLY A 70 9.08 10.74 3.31
N SER A 71 10.31 10.26 3.07
CA SER A 71 10.68 8.88 3.40
C SER A 71 10.70 8.62 4.91
N ASP A 72 10.76 9.66 5.73
CA ASP A 72 10.83 9.63 7.19
C ASP A 72 9.61 10.26 7.88
N GLY A 73 8.61 10.76 7.14
CA GLY A 73 7.41 11.35 7.72
C GLY A 73 6.80 12.47 6.89
N ILE A 74 6.10 13.40 7.56
CA ILE A 74 5.36 14.51 6.94
C ILE A 74 5.84 15.83 7.52
N GLY A 75 6.47 16.67 6.68
CA GLY A 75 7.00 17.96 7.09
C GLY A 75 8.01 17.82 8.23
N LYS A 76 7.70 18.41 9.40
CA LYS A 76 8.55 18.31 10.60
C LYS A 76 8.18 17.13 11.51
N ALA A 77 7.05 16.46 11.28
CA ALA A 77 6.67 15.26 12.03
C ALA A 77 7.38 14.06 11.40
N LYS A 78 8.33 13.46 12.13
CA LYS A 78 9.15 12.35 11.64
C LYS A 78 8.97 11.11 12.49
N LEU A 79 9.04 9.95 11.84
CA LEU A 79 9.09 8.66 12.51
C LEU A 79 10.29 8.57 13.46
N GLY A 80 10.10 7.93 14.61
CA GLY A 80 11.13 7.77 15.63
C GLY A 80 11.34 8.98 16.56
N MET A 81 10.68 10.12 16.30
CA MET A 81 10.76 11.26 17.23
C MET A 81 10.14 10.89 18.57
N THR A 82 10.82 11.23 19.67
CA THR A 82 10.19 11.12 21.00
C THR A 82 8.94 12.00 21.07
N LYS A 83 8.00 11.68 21.95
CA LYS A 83 6.80 12.50 22.20
C LYS A 83 7.15 13.99 22.39
N ALA A 84 8.11 14.26 23.26
CA ALA A 84 8.54 15.62 23.57
C ALA A 84 9.12 16.34 22.33
N ALA A 85 9.98 15.66 21.56
CA ALA A 85 10.55 16.22 20.34
C ALA A 85 9.47 16.50 19.28
N ALA A 86 8.55 15.55 19.07
CA ALA A 86 7.46 15.69 18.11
C ALA A 86 6.57 16.90 18.43
N LEU A 87 6.19 17.07 19.70
CA LEU A 87 5.42 18.23 20.15
C LEU A 87 6.21 19.53 20.02
N ALA A 88 7.51 19.53 20.36
CA ALA A 88 8.36 20.71 20.26
C ALA A 88 8.54 21.21 18.82
N THR A 89 8.35 20.35 17.80
CA THR A 89 8.37 20.79 16.39
C THR A 89 7.18 21.69 16.01
N GLY A 90 6.09 21.63 16.77
CA GLY A 90 4.80 22.23 16.43
C GLY A 90 4.05 21.53 15.28
N ALA A 91 4.62 20.48 14.66
CA ALA A 91 3.95 19.70 13.63
C ALA A 91 3.05 18.59 14.20
N VAL A 92 3.31 18.15 15.43
CA VAL A 92 2.41 17.27 16.18
C VAL A 92 1.85 18.06 17.36
N LYS A 93 0.55 17.93 17.60
CA LYS A 93 -0.14 18.54 18.74
C LYS A 93 -0.96 17.49 19.48
N VAL A 94 -1.31 17.79 20.72
CA VAL A 94 -2.29 16.98 21.45
C VAL A 94 -3.65 17.12 20.76
N GLY A 95 -4.25 15.98 20.40
CA GLY A 95 -5.57 15.94 19.80
C GLY A 95 -6.64 16.30 20.82
N THR A 96 -7.79 16.79 20.35
CA THR A 96 -8.91 17.16 21.24
C THR A 96 -9.86 15.99 21.52
N ARG A 97 -9.64 14.86 20.86
CA ARG A 97 -10.49 13.67 20.93
C ARG A 97 -9.88 12.62 21.84
N GLN A 98 -10.71 11.98 22.66
CA GLN A 98 -10.25 10.93 23.58
C GLN A 98 -9.60 9.74 22.86
N VAL A 99 -10.07 9.40 21.66
CA VAL A 99 -9.57 8.26 20.87
C VAL A 99 -8.31 8.58 20.06
N ALA A 100 -8.02 9.87 19.84
CA ALA A 100 -6.92 10.34 19.01
C ALA A 100 -6.08 11.35 19.82
N PRO A 101 -5.17 10.88 20.69
CA PRO A 101 -4.45 11.75 21.62
C PRO A 101 -3.47 12.70 20.90
N TYR A 102 -3.14 12.46 19.63
CA TYR A 102 -2.25 13.31 18.85
C TYR A 102 -2.75 13.54 17.43
N GLU A 103 -2.49 14.74 16.93
CA GLU A 103 -2.89 15.22 15.61
C GLU A 103 -1.71 15.86 14.88
N LEU A 104 -1.74 15.82 13.54
CA LEU A 104 -0.83 16.60 12.71
C LEU A 104 -1.34 18.06 12.63
N ALA A 105 -0.48 19.01 12.91
CA ALA A 105 -0.84 20.43 12.89
C ALA A 105 -1.22 20.88 11.47
N GLY A 106 -2.32 21.64 11.35
CA GLY A 106 -2.85 22.09 10.06
C GLY A 106 -3.64 21.04 9.28
N TYR A 107 -3.75 19.81 9.81
CA TYR A 107 -4.44 18.70 9.17
C TYR A 107 -5.39 18.02 10.16
N PRO A 108 -6.61 18.57 10.35
CA PRO A 108 -7.61 17.87 11.13
C PRO A 108 -7.93 16.55 10.44
N SER A 109 -7.94 15.46 11.19
CA SER A 109 -8.31 14.14 10.71
C SER A 109 -9.52 13.67 11.50
N ASP A 110 -10.49 13.09 10.80
CA ASP A 110 -11.62 12.39 11.40
C ASP A 110 -11.25 10.98 11.89
N GLN A 111 -10.04 10.54 11.58
CA GLN A 111 -9.55 9.19 11.84
C GLN A 111 -9.22 8.95 13.32
N SER A 112 -9.37 7.70 13.75
CA SER A 112 -9.09 7.28 15.13
C SER A 112 -7.62 7.48 15.52
N TYR A 113 -6.68 7.43 14.57
CA TYR A 113 -5.23 7.58 14.84
C TYR A 113 -4.53 8.50 13.83
N PRO A 114 -4.64 9.83 13.97
CA PRO A 114 -3.98 10.77 13.05
C PRO A 114 -2.45 10.70 13.18
N VAL A 115 -1.96 10.65 14.43
CA VAL A 115 -0.57 10.40 14.78
C VAL A 115 -0.56 9.45 15.97
N CYS A 116 0.17 8.34 15.85
CA CYS A 116 0.40 7.46 16.98
C CYS A 116 1.84 7.56 17.49
N ILE A 117 1.96 7.71 18.81
CA ILE A 117 3.24 7.80 19.51
C ILE A 117 3.35 6.61 20.46
N SER A 118 4.23 5.69 20.12
CA SER A 118 4.66 4.56 20.96
C SER A 118 5.55 5.06 22.11
N GLU A 119 5.41 4.45 23.28
CA GLU A 119 6.33 4.71 24.41
C GLU A 119 7.77 4.27 24.08
N LYS A 120 7.91 3.21 23.29
CA LYS A 120 9.21 2.59 22.95
C LYS A 120 9.82 3.22 21.71
N LEU A 121 9.00 3.46 20.69
CA LEU A 121 9.48 3.86 19.36
C LEU A 121 9.32 5.36 19.08
N GLY A 122 8.61 6.11 19.93
CA GLY A 122 8.25 7.48 19.64
C GLY A 122 7.15 7.54 18.57
N VAL A 123 7.16 8.55 17.69
CA VAL A 123 6.22 8.65 16.56
C VAL A 123 6.38 7.41 15.69
N ALA A 124 5.43 6.49 15.78
CA ALA A 124 5.50 5.18 15.14
C ALA A 124 4.61 5.10 13.89
N LEU A 125 3.61 5.98 13.79
CA LEU A 125 2.67 6.01 12.68
C LEU A 125 2.13 7.43 12.49
N ILE A 126 2.02 7.86 11.23
CA ILE A 126 1.42 9.13 10.83
C ILE A 126 0.41 8.84 9.70
N THR A 127 -0.84 9.21 9.92
CA THR A 127 -1.87 9.19 8.88
C THR A 127 -1.62 10.32 7.89
N VAL A 128 -1.64 9.98 6.61
CA VAL A 128 -1.37 10.90 5.52
C VAL A 128 -2.65 11.70 5.22
N PRO A 129 -2.56 13.05 5.13
CA PRO A 129 -3.66 13.88 4.67
C PRO A 129 -4.11 13.55 3.23
N ASP A 130 -5.40 13.72 2.94
CA ASP A 130 -6.01 13.37 1.65
C ASP A 130 -5.40 14.12 0.44
N ASP A 131 -4.85 15.33 0.66
CA ASP A 131 -4.20 16.15 -0.37
C ASP A 131 -2.73 15.75 -0.67
N MET A 132 -2.23 14.72 0.01
CA MET A 132 -0.88 14.22 -0.12
C MET A 132 -0.78 12.90 -0.89
N ARG A 133 0.43 12.60 -1.35
CA ARG A 133 0.75 11.39 -2.10
C ARG A 133 2.13 10.84 -1.77
N THR A 134 2.34 9.57 -2.05
CA THR A 134 3.66 8.95 -2.03
C THR A 134 4.54 9.48 -3.16
N ARG A 135 5.85 9.20 -3.12
CA ARG A 135 6.77 9.59 -4.20
C ARG A 135 6.46 8.89 -5.51
N GLU A 136 5.85 7.72 -5.42
CA GLU A 136 5.43 6.88 -6.55
C GLU A 136 4.07 7.32 -7.11
N GLY A 137 3.44 8.34 -6.50
CA GLY A 137 2.22 8.96 -7.02
C GLY A 137 0.91 8.41 -6.42
N ILE A 138 0.98 7.49 -5.46
CA ILE A 138 -0.21 6.91 -4.81
C ILE A 138 -0.80 7.88 -3.79
N ARG A 139 -2.11 8.06 -3.84
CA ARG A 139 -2.91 8.92 -2.95
C ARG A 139 -4.26 8.25 -2.67
N LYS A 140 -5.10 8.88 -1.84
CA LYS A 140 -6.49 8.48 -1.65
C LYS A 140 -7.22 8.36 -3.00
N GLU A 141 -8.15 7.40 -3.08
CA GLU A 141 -8.92 7.02 -4.26
C GLU A 141 -8.12 6.39 -5.41
N ALA A 142 -6.79 6.21 -5.29
CA ALA A 142 -6.02 5.44 -6.26
C ALA A 142 -6.55 3.99 -6.31
N THR A 143 -6.56 3.37 -7.50
CA THR A 143 -7.06 2.00 -7.65
C THR A 143 -6.05 1.00 -7.09
N GLN A 144 -6.52 -0.16 -6.62
CA GLN A 144 -5.62 -1.24 -6.20
C GLN A 144 -4.57 -1.58 -7.27
N GLN A 145 -4.97 -1.61 -8.54
CA GLN A 145 -4.08 -1.86 -9.66
C GLN A 145 -2.96 -0.80 -9.76
N GLN A 146 -3.26 0.48 -9.53
CA GLN A 146 -2.24 1.54 -9.48
C GLN A 146 -1.28 1.32 -8.32
N VAL A 147 -1.79 0.90 -7.15
CA VAL A 147 -0.96 0.60 -5.98
C VAL A 147 -0.01 -0.57 -6.26
N GLU A 148 -0.50 -1.67 -6.84
CA GLU A 148 0.31 -2.84 -7.18
C GLU A 148 1.38 -2.53 -8.24
N ALA A 149 1.04 -1.68 -9.22
CA ALA A 149 2.00 -1.21 -10.22
C ALA A 149 3.11 -0.34 -9.61
N ALA A 150 2.76 0.54 -8.67
CA ALA A 150 3.72 1.39 -7.96
C ALA A 150 4.57 0.62 -6.95
N TYR A 151 3.99 -0.42 -6.33
CA TYR A 151 4.62 -1.21 -5.28
C TYR A 151 4.57 -2.71 -5.62
N PRO A 152 5.51 -3.22 -6.43
CA PRO A 152 5.57 -4.65 -6.75
C PRO A 152 5.84 -5.58 -5.57
N LYS A 153 6.23 -5.01 -4.41
CA LYS A 153 6.45 -5.71 -3.14
C LYS A 153 5.34 -5.44 -2.13
N LEU A 154 4.13 -5.14 -2.61
CA LEU A 154 2.95 -4.93 -1.77
C LEU A 154 2.58 -6.25 -1.08
N GLU A 155 2.48 -6.22 0.24
CA GLU A 155 2.11 -7.38 1.05
C GLU A 155 0.78 -7.14 1.74
N LYS A 156 -0.18 -8.05 1.58
CA LYS A 156 -1.41 -8.00 2.38
C LYS A 156 -1.07 -8.26 3.85
N LYS A 157 -1.56 -7.39 4.74
CA LYS A 157 -1.48 -7.56 6.20
C LYS A 157 -2.85 -8.01 6.71
N HIS A 158 -3.35 -7.42 7.78
CA HIS A 158 -4.66 -7.77 8.36
C HIS A 158 -5.78 -6.94 7.72
N ASN A 159 -6.97 -7.54 7.57
CA ASN A 159 -8.14 -6.93 6.94
C ASN A 159 -7.82 -6.37 5.53
N ASP A 160 -8.16 -5.10 5.31
CA ASP A 160 -8.00 -4.36 4.06
C ASP A 160 -6.70 -3.55 4.02
N TYR A 161 -5.77 -3.81 4.95
CA TYR A 161 -4.47 -3.14 4.99
C TYR A 161 -3.40 -3.92 4.22
N PHE A 162 -2.63 -3.18 3.43
CA PHE A 162 -1.45 -3.65 2.71
C PHE A 162 -0.23 -2.87 3.16
N ALA A 163 0.93 -3.52 3.20
CA ALA A 163 2.20 -2.88 3.47
C ALA A 163 3.04 -2.78 2.20
N ALA A 164 3.61 -1.60 1.95
CA ALA A 164 4.62 -1.39 0.92
C ALA A 164 5.89 -0.80 1.55
N PRO A 165 7.09 -1.19 1.08
CA PRO A 165 8.34 -0.58 1.54
C PRO A 165 8.40 0.90 1.13
N VAL A 166 8.91 1.77 2.01
CA VAL A 166 9.17 3.18 1.67
C VAL A 166 10.52 3.30 0.96
N PRO A 167 10.58 3.78 -0.29
CA PRO A 167 11.87 3.89 -0.99
C PRO A 167 12.83 4.84 -0.28
N GLY A 168 14.06 4.35 -0.04
CA GLY A 168 15.10 5.09 0.67
C GLY A 168 15.00 5.05 2.19
N ASN A 169 14.01 4.36 2.78
CA ASN A 169 13.94 4.17 4.23
C ASN A 169 13.53 2.72 4.59
N PRO A 170 14.49 1.82 4.89
CA PRO A 170 14.18 0.42 5.19
C PRO A 170 13.48 0.22 6.54
N LYS A 171 13.44 1.25 7.41
CA LYS A 171 12.74 1.20 8.69
C LYS A 171 11.28 1.59 8.58
N ALA A 172 10.85 2.12 7.44
CA ALA A 172 9.52 2.63 7.23
C ALA A 172 8.75 1.82 6.18
N ILE A 173 7.45 1.71 6.41
CA ILE A 173 6.48 1.13 5.49
C ILE A 173 5.34 2.12 5.25
N TYR A 174 4.76 2.06 4.07
CA TYR A 174 3.42 2.57 3.84
C TYR A 174 2.43 1.49 4.25
N LEU A 175 1.48 1.84 5.12
CA LEU A 175 0.29 1.04 5.37
C LEU A 175 -0.85 1.66 4.57
N ILE A 176 -1.38 0.91 3.62
CA ILE A 176 -2.36 1.35 2.64
C ILE A 176 -3.64 0.57 2.88
N GLU A 177 -4.70 1.26 3.26
CA GLU A 177 -6.04 0.67 3.34
C GLU A 177 -6.68 0.69 1.96
N ILE A 178 -7.08 -0.46 1.45
CA ILE A 178 -7.78 -0.58 0.17
C ILE A 178 -9.19 -1.11 0.44
N SER A 179 -10.18 -0.23 0.35
CA SER A 179 -11.59 -0.57 0.53
C SER A 179 -12.36 -0.30 -0.76
N GLY A 180 -13.25 -1.23 -1.15
CA GLY A 180 -13.99 -1.12 -2.41
C GLY A 180 -13.10 -1.04 -3.66
N GLY A 181 -11.88 -1.57 -3.61
CA GLY A 181 -10.92 -1.57 -4.73
C GLY A 181 -10.13 -0.27 -4.91
N THR A 182 -10.27 0.69 -3.99
CA THR A 182 -9.54 1.96 -4.02
C THR A 182 -8.89 2.28 -2.67
N VAL A 183 -7.86 3.12 -2.68
CA VAL A 183 -7.16 3.56 -1.47
C VAL A 183 -8.09 4.41 -0.62
N ALA A 184 -8.50 3.91 0.54
CA ALA A 184 -9.29 4.64 1.52
C ALA A 184 -8.40 5.51 2.41
N GLN A 185 -7.20 5.02 2.75
CA GLN A 185 -6.26 5.68 3.64
C GLN A 185 -4.82 5.26 3.33
N ILE A 186 -3.88 6.19 3.58
CA ILE A 186 -2.45 5.92 3.58
C ILE A 186 -1.89 6.35 4.94
N MET A 187 -1.03 5.52 5.51
CA MET A 187 -0.22 5.86 6.68
C MET A 187 1.25 5.59 6.35
N ILE A 188 2.15 6.42 6.89
CA ILE A 188 3.58 6.09 6.94
C ILE A 188 3.91 5.66 8.37
N ALA A 189 4.53 4.50 8.53
CA ALA A 189 4.76 3.88 9.82
C ALA A 189 6.15 3.24 9.92
N LEU A 190 6.63 3.07 11.14
CA LEU A 190 7.77 2.19 11.40
C LEU A 190 7.36 0.73 11.12
N ALA A 191 8.29 -0.05 10.56
CA ALA A 191 8.02 -1.45 10.22
C ALA A 191 7.68 -2.31 11.44
N ASP A 192 8.19 -1.93 12.62
CA ASP A 192 8.00 -2.57 13.92
C ASP A 192 7.01 -1.81 14.82
N GLN A 193 6.16 -0.94 14.26
CA GLN A 193 5.16 -0.18 15.01
C GLN A 193 4.27 -1.09 15.88
N ASP A 194 3.95 -0.62 17.09
CA ASP A 194 3.11 -1.31 18.08
C ASP A 194 1.75 -0.63 18.30
N CYS A 195 1.44 0.40 17.50
CA CYS A 195 0.23 1.21 17.60
C CYS A 195 -1.05 0.50 17.14
N LEU A 196 -0.94 -0.40 16.15
CA LEU A 196 -2.09 -1.13 15.59
C LEU A 196 -2.28 -2.52 16.19
N THR A 197 -1.40 -2.93 17.12
CA THR A 197 -1.38 -4.26 17.73
C THR A 197 -1.72 -4.25 19.22
N GLY A 198 -2.16 -3.10 19.75
CA GLY A 198 -2.51 -2.89 21.15
C GLY A 198 -3.91 -3.37 21.51
#